data_AF-A0A1C4E111-F1
#
_entry.id   AF-A0A1C4E111-F1
#
_cell.length_a   1.000
_cell.length_b   1.000
_cell.length_c   1.000
_cell.angle_alpha   90.00
_cell.angle_beta   90.00
_cell.angle_gamma   90.00
#
_symmetry.space_group_name_H-M   'P 1'
#
loop_
_entity.id
_entity.type
_entity.pdbx_description
1 polymer ?
#
loop_
_entity_poly.entity_id
_entity_poly.type
_entity_poly.pdbx_seq_one_letter_code
_entity_poly.pdbx_strand_id
1 'polypeptide(L)'
;MKFVIVFSVIFIVGMVAYIVYLFNRDHKIQTQGRELQATVEEVSYISSNDNGTINIKYRLALQEGGATRSVEGKETISAFNASKIQKGNKVDIKYLDDHHILFVFDKQQAPGS
;
A
#
# COMPACT_ATOMS: atom_id res chain seq x y z
N MET A 1 43.08 9.06 -13.94
CA MET A 1 42.00 10.06 -14.08
C MET A 1 40.84 9.56 -14.97
N LYS A 2 41.08 9.06 -16.19
CA LYS A 2 40.00 8.58 -17.09
C LYS A 2 39.12 7.46 -16.51
N PHE A 3 39.71 6.49 -15.81
CA PHE A 3 38.94 5.39 -15.19
C PHE A 3 37.96 5.86 -14.10
N VAL A 4 38.33 6.86 -13.29
CA VAL A 4 37.46 7.41 -12.23
C VAL A 4 36.22 8.07 -12.83
N ILE A 5 36.38 8.75 -13.98
CA ILE A 5 35.27 9.37 -14.70
C ILE A 5 34.33 8.30 -15.25
N VAL A 6 34.87 7.22 -15.82
CA VAL A 6 34.05 6.10 -16.35
C VAL A 6 33.25 5.43 -15.23
N PHE A 7 33.88 5.13 -14.08
CA PHE A 7 33.16 4.54 -12.94
C PHE A 7 32.11 5.49 -12.35
N SER A 8 32.41 6.78 -12.26
CA SER A 8 31.46 7.79 -11.76
C SER A 8 30.23 7.90 -12.67
N VAL A 9 30.41 7.90 -14.00
CA VAL A 9 29.30 7.94 -14.95
C VAL A 9 28.43 6.68 -14.87
N ILE A 10 29.04 5.49 -14.77
CA ILE A 10 28.30 4.24 -14.61
C ILE A 10 27.48 4.25 -13.31
N PHE A 11 28.06 4.76 -12.22
CA PHE A 11 27.37 4.84 -10.93
C PHE A 11 26.18 5.79 -10.98
N ILE A 12 26.32 6.96 -11.61
CA ILE A 12 25.23 7.92 -11.78
C ILE A 12 24.11 7.34 -12.65
N VAL A 13 24.45 6.70 -13.77
CA VAL A 13 23.45 6.06 -14.64
C VAL A 13 22.74 4.92 -13.92
N GLY A 14 23.47 4.11 -13.17
CA GLY A 14 22.90 3.04 -12.34
C GLY A 14 21.96 3.58 -11.26
N MET A 15 22.35 4.67 -10.60
CA MET A 15 21.53 5.33 -9.58
C MET A 15 20.26 5.93 -10.17
N VAL A 16 20.34 6.61 -11.31
CA VAL A 16 19.17 7.16 -12.02
C VAL A 16 18.24 6.04 -12.48
N ALA A 17 18.79 4.96 -13.06
CA ALA A 17 18.00 3.80 -13.46
C ALA A 17 17.31 3.13 -12.27
N TYR A 18 17.99 3.05 -11.12
CA TYR A 18 17.44 2.49 -9.89
C TYR A 18 16.28 3.36 -9.34
N ILE A 19 16.45 4.68 -9.34
CA ILE A 19 15.39 5.61 -8.95
C ILE A 19 14.21 5.48 -9.91
N VAL A 20 14.44 5.51 -11.23
CA VAL A 20 13.38 5.34 -12.24
C VAL A 20 12.67 4.00 -12.07
N TYR A 21 13.38 2.90 -11.79
CA TYR A 21 12.77 1.61 -11.49
C TYR A 21 11.87 1.65 -10.26
N LEU A 22 12.34 2.29 -9.18
CA LEU A 22 11.57 2.46 -7.94
C LEU A 22 10.28 3.26 -8.21
N PHE A 23 10.42 4.39 -8.91
CA PHE A 23 9.29 5.21 -9.30
C PHE A 23 8.36 4.47 -10.24
N ASN A 24 8.83 3.71 -11.22
CA ASN A 24 7.94 2.95 -12.11
C ASN A 24 7.15 1.88 -11.34
N ARG A 25 7.76 1.27 -10.31
CA ARG A 25 7.08 0.30 -9.45
C ARG A 25 5.98 0.95 -8.61
N ASP A 26 6.26 2.10 -8.00
CA ASP A 26 5.29 2.83 -7.18
C ASP A 26 4.21 3.54 -8.02
N HIS A 27 4.61 4.08 -9.18
CA HIS A 27 3.72 4.76 -10.10
C HIS A 27 2.73 3.79 -10.73
N LYS A 28 3.11 2.52 -10.95
CA LYS A 28 2.19 1.49 -11.46
C LYS A 28 1.00 1.29 -10.52
N ILE A 29 1.21 1.29 -9.20
CA ILE A 29 0.12 1.20 -8.22
C ILE A 29 -0.72 2.49 -8.21
N GLN A 30 -0.09 3.66 -8.34
CA GLN A 30 -0.82 4.93 -8.38
C GLN A 30 -1.63 5.17 -9.67
N THR A 31 -1.15 4.72 -10.83
CA THR A 31 -1.79 4.94 -12.15
C THR A 31 -2.69 3.81 -12.61
N GLN A 32 -2.44 2.56 -12.20
CA GLN A 32 -3.27 1.42 -12.60
C GLN A 32 -4.11 0.84 -11.45
N GLY A 33 -3.85 1.27 -10.21
CA GLY A 33 -4.63 0.85 -9.07
C GLY A 33 -6.06 1.39 -9.19
N ARG A 34 -7.01 0.49 -9.36
CA ARG A 34 -8.43 0.83 -9.39
C ARG A 34 -8.89 1.08 -7.96
N GLU A 35 -9.58 2.19 -7.76
CA GLU A 35 -10.28 2.44 -6.50
C GLU A 35 -11.50 1.53 -6.46
N LEU A 36 -11.46 0.58 -5.54
CA LEU A 36 -12.50 -0.41 -5.33
C LEU A 36 -12.88 -0.40 -3.86
N GLN A 37 -14.17 -0.58 -3.60
CA GLN A 37 -14.65 -0.76 -2.24
C GLN A 37 -14.53 -2.24 -1.87
N ALA A 38 -13.81 -2.52 -0.79
CA ALA A 38 -13.66 -3.86 -0.25
C ALA A 38 -14.31 -3.97 1.12
N THR A 39 -14.86 -5.15 1.43
CA THR A 39 -15.41 -5.44 2.74
C THR A 39 -14.38 -6.20 3.56
N VAL A 40 -14.09 -5.74 4.78
CA VAL A 40 -13.17 -6.43 5.67
C VAL A 40 -13.84 -7.69 6.23
N GLU A 41 -13.40 -8.87 5.79
CA GLU A 41 -13.91 -10.15 6.30
C GLU A 41 -13.25 -10.52 7.63
N GLU A 42 -11.95 -10.25 7.72
CA GLU A 42 -11.15 -10.59 8.90
C GLU A 42 -9.95 -9.65 9.00
N VAL A 43 -9.59 -9.30 10.24
CA VAL A 43 -8.35 -8.59 10.55
C VAL A 43 -7.71 -9.28 11.74
N SER A 44 -6.40 -9.52 11.64
CA SER A 44 -5.61 -10.12 12.71
C SER A 44 -4.43 -9.21 13.02
N TYR A 45 -4.32 -8.80 14.27
CA TYR A 45 -3.18 -8.02 14.74
C TYR A 45 -1.97 -8.94 14.86
N ILE A 46 -0.89 -8.61 14.15
CA ILE A 46 0.36 -9.38 14.20
C ILE A 46 1.29 -8.78 15.24
N SER A 47 1.56 -7.49 15.15
CA SER A 47 2.46 -6.77 16.06
C SER A 47 2.19 -5.27 16.06
N SER A 48 2.64 -4.59 17.10
CA SER A 48 2.68 -3.13 17.18
C SER A 48 4.13 -2.69 17.21
N ASN A 49 4.47 -1.64 16.48
CA ASN A 49 5.76 -0.97 16.57
C ASN A 49 5.63 0.21 17.53
N ASP A 50 6.73 0.58 18.20
CA ASP A 50 6.79 1.70 19.14
C ASP A 50 6.52 3.07 18.49
N ASN A 51 6.60 3.14 17.15
CA ASN A 51 6.30 4.34 16.37
C ASN A 51 4.79 4.57 16.13
N GLY A 52 3.89 3.87 16.84
CA GLY A 52 2.44 4.06 16.71
C GLY A 52 1.82 3.45 15.44
N THR A 53 2.55 2.54 14.80
CA THR A 53 2.06 1.74 13.67
C THR A 53 1.88 0.30 14.09
N ILE A 54 0.86 -0.37 13.56
CA ILE A 54 0.59 -1.77 13.79
C ILE A 54 0.70 -2.55 12.49
N ASN A 55 1.22 -3.76 12.56
CA ASN A 55 1.19 -4.73 11.48
C ASN A 55 -0.06 -5.58 11.63
N ILE A 56 -0.89 -5.58 10.59
CA ILE A 56 -2.10 -6.39 10.54
C ILE A 56 -2.01 -7.38 9.39
N LYS A 57 -2.54 -8.58 9.60
CA LYS A 57 -3.00 -9.45 8.50
C LYS A 57 -4.46 -9.11 8.25
N TYR A 58 -4.87 -9.00 6.99
CA TYR A 58 -6.26 -8.77 6.64
C TYR A 58 -6.72 -9.76 5.59
N ARG A 59 -8.04 -9.97 5.58
CA ARG A 59 -8.77 -10.61 4.49
C ARG A 59 -9.88 -9.68 4.04
N LEU A 60 -9.87 -9.32 2.77
CA LEU A 60 -10.80 -8.39 2.15
C LEU A 60 -11.61 -9.11 1.08
N ALA A 61 -12.93 -8.89 1.08
CA ALA A 61 -13.82 -9.28 0.01
C ALA A 61 -13.99 -8.09 -0.96
N LEU A 62 -13.39 -8.18 -2.13
CA LEU A 62 -13.58 -7.25 -3.24
C LEU A 62 -14.79 -7.66 -4.05
N GLN A 63 -15.63 -6.68 -4.39
CA GLN A 63 -16.69 -6.88 -5.38
C GLN A 63 -16.23 -6.29 -6.71
N GLU A 64 -15.90 -7.16 -7.67
CA GLU A 64 -15.50 -6.74 -9.02
C GLU A 64 -16.45 -7.38 -10.05
N GLY A 65 -17.18 -6.57 -10.82
CA GLY A 65 -18.02 -7.04 -11.92
C GLY A 65 -19.13 -8.03 -11.53
N GLY A 66 -19.59 -8.01 -10.28
CA GLY A 66 -20.61 -8.94 -9.76
C GLY A 66 -20.06 -10.24 -9.17
N ALA A 67 -18.74 -10.44 -9.16
CA ALA A 67 -18.09 -11.51 -8.45
C ALA A 67 -17.44 -10.99 -7.15
N THR A 68 -17.61 -11.74 -6.06
CA THR A 68 -16.91 -11.48 -4.80
C THR A 68 -15.59 -12.26 -4.81
N ARG A 69 -14.46 -11.56 -4.80
CA ARG A 69 -13.12 -12.15 -4.64
C ARG A 69 -12.60 -11.87 -3.24
N SER A 70 -12.09 -12.89 -2.57
CA SER A 70 -11.42 -12.73 -1.28
C SER A 70 -9.91 -12.67 -1.49
N VAL A 71 -9.27 -11.63 -0.97
CA VAL A 71 -7.82 -11.43 -1.03
C VAL A 71 -7.29 -11.30 0.39
N GLU A 72 -6.12 -11.85 0.64
CA GLU A 72 -5.44 -11.74 1.92
C GLU A 72 -4.10 -11.04 1.78
N GLY A 73 -3.77 -10.22 2.76
CA GLY A 73 -2.56 -9.40 2.74
C GLY A 73 -2.03 -9.11 4.13
N LYS A 74 -0.86 -8.49 4.18
CA LYS A 74 -0.26 -7.94 5.39
C LYS A 74 0.13 -6.51 5.13
N GLU A 75 -0.22 -5.62 6.04
CA GLU A 75 0.14 -4.21 5.90
C GLU A 75 0.37 -3.55 7.25
N THR A 76 1.22 -2.53 7.20
CA THR A 76 1.53 -1.69 8.35
C THR A 76 0.65 -0.45 8.29
N ILE A 77 -0.31 -0.34 9.21
CA ILE A 77 -1.22 0.80 9.30
C ILE A 77 -0.94 1.60 10.58
N SER A 78 -1.35 2.86 10.62
CA SER A 78 -1.36 3.61 11.87
C SER A 78 -2.36 3.01 12.85
N ALA A 79 -2.03 2.93 14.14
CA ALA A 79 -2.95 2.47 15.19
C ALA A 79 -4.27 3.26 15.20
N PHE A 80 -4.26 4.54 14.81
CA PHE A 80 -5.47 5.35 14.67
C PHE A 80 -6.42 4.88 13.57
N ASN A 81 -5.88 4.32 12.49
CA ASN A 81 -6.66 3.79 11.37
C ASN A 81 -7.12 2.35 11.61
N ALA A 82 -6.60 1.67 12.63
CA ALA A 82 -7.00 0.31 13.00
C ALA A 82 -8.50 0.19 13.26
N SER A 83 -9.09 1.19 13.92
CA SER A 83 -10.53 1.24 14.19
C SER A 83 -11.39 1.32 12.93
N LYS A 84 -10.85 1.85 11.82
CA LYS A 84 -11.55 1.90 10.53
C LYS A 84 -11.55 0.54 9.84
N ILE A 85 -10.51 -0.27 10.06
CA ILE A 85 -10.34 -1.62 9.49
C ILE A 85 -10.81 -2.67 10.48
N GLN A 86 -12.11 -2.68 10.74
CA GLN A 86 -12.76 -3.71 11.55
C GLN A 86 -13.60 -4.64 10.66
N LYS A 87 -13.73 -5.89 11.10
CA LYS A 87 -14.57 -6.89 10.42
C LYS A 87 -15.97 -6.35 10.18
N GLY A 88 -16.45 -6.44 8.94
CA GLY A 88 -17.75 -5.97 8.49
C GLY A 88 -17.75 -4.53 7.97
N ASN A 89 -16.69 -3.75 8.17
CA ASN A 89 -16.59 -2.42 7.60
C ASN A 89 -16.24 -2.49 6.11
N LYS A 90 -16.77 -1.52 5.36
CA LYS A 90 -16.34 -1.25 3.99
C LYS A 90 -15.22 -0.24 4.02
N VAL A 91 -14.16 -0.54 3.31
CA VAL A 91 -12.97 0.30 3.20
C VAL A 91 -12.65 0.51 1.73
N ASP A 92 -12.27 1.74 1.39
CA ASP A 92 -11.83 2.05 0.05
C ASP A 92 -10.37 1.65 -0.08
N ILE A 93 -10.09 0.83 -1.08
CA ILE A 93 -8.75 0.33 -1.37
C ILE A 93 -8.37 0.67 -2.79
N LYS A 94 -7.08 0.91 -2.99
CA LYS A 94 -6.49 0.98 -4.31
C LYS A 94 -5.93 -0.39 -4.63
N TYR A 95 -6.63 -1.12 -5.48
CA TYR A 95 -6.29 -2.48 -5.89
C TYR A 95 -5.54 -2.44 -7.22
N LEU A 96 -4.28 -2.90 -7.20
CA LEU A 96 -3.52 -3.14 -8.43
C LEU A 96 -3.49 -4.63 -8.80
N ASP A 97 -3.26 -5.48 -7.80
CA ASP A 97 -3.12 -6.93 -7.94
C ASP A 97 -3.34 -7.56 -6.56
N ASP A 98 -3.51 -8.89 -6.50
CA ASP A 98 -3.75 -9.66 -5.26
C ASP A 98 -2.65 -9.46 -4.20
N HIS A 99 -1.46 -9.02 -4.63
CA HIS A 99 -0.31 -8.74 -3.77
C HIS A 99 -0.06 -7.23 -3.52
N HIS A 100 -0.82 -6.35 -4.17
CA HIS A 100 -0.59 -4.92 -4.17
C HIS A 100 -1.91 -4.19 -3.93
N ILE A 101 -2.24 -4.07 -2.65
CA ILE A 101 -3.43 -3.39 -2.14
C ILE A 101 -2.96 -2.29 -1.22
N LEU A 102 -3.49 -1.09 -1.40
CA LEU A 102 -3.26 0.05 -0.52
C LEU A 102 -4.60 0.50 0.06
N PHE A 103 -4.67 0.63 1.38
CA PHE A 103 -5.84 1.25 2.01
C PHE A 103 -5.86 2.75 1.75
N VAL A 104 -6.95 3.24 1.16
CA VAL A 104 -7.19 4.67 0.99
C VAL A 104 -7.99 5.13 2.20
N PHE A 105 -7.29 5.57 3.24
CA PHE A 105 -7.94 6.29 4.32
C PHE A 105 -8.15 7.71 3.85
N ASP A 106 -9.39 8.01 3.48
CA ASP A 106 -9.74 9.35 3.07
C ASP A 106 -9.34 10.31 4.19
N LYS A 107 -8.52 11.32 3.84
CA LYS A 107 -7.89 12.24 4.78
C LYS A 107 -8.91 13.29 5.21
N GLN A 108 -10.05 12.85 5.73
CA GLN A 108 -11.06 13.72 6.32
C GLN A 108 -11.23 13.38 7.78
N GLN A 109 -10.35 13.98 8.59
CA GLN A 109 -10.68 14.79 9.76
C GLN A 109 -9.35 15.16 10.42
N ALA A 110 -8.85 16.35 10.06
CA ALA A 110 -8.07 17.10 11.03
C ALA A 110 -8.89 17.17 12.32
N PRO A 111 -8.28 16.97 13.50
CA PRO A 111 -8.99 17.18 14.75
C PRO A 111 -9.49 18.64 14.79
N GLY A 112 -10.66 18.83 15.41
CA GLY A 112 -11.45 20.05 15.54
C GLY A 112 -10.70 21.38 15.50
N SER A 113 -11.23 22.37 14.78
CA SER A 113 -12.24 23.32 15.31
C SER A 113 -11.69 24.13 16.47
#